data_AF-A0A926A7N8-F1
#
_entry.id   AF-A0A926A7N8-F1
#
_cell.length_a   1.000
_cell.length_b   1.000
_cell.length_c   1.000
_cell.angle_alpha   90.00
_cell.angle_beta   90.00
_cell.angle_gamma   90.00
#
_symmetry.space_group_name_H-M   'P 1'
#
loop_
_entity.id
_entity.type
_entity.pdbx_description
1 polymer ?
#
loop_
_entity_poly.entity_id
_entity_poly.type
_entity_poly.pdbx_seq_one_letter_code
_entity_poly.pdbx_strand_id
1 'polypeptide(L)' 'MIAVTGVTGNLGRIVIEDLLPTTTDVVAIARDPRKAADLTDRGVEVRTGDYDDAASLR' A
#
# COMPACT_ATOMS: atom_id res chain seq x y z
N MET A 1 -7.74 -10.06 -3.97
CA MET A 1 -6.95 -9.17 -3.12
C MET A 1 -5.63 -8.90 -3.80
N ILE A 2 -5.33 -7.62 -4.06
CA ILE A 2 -4.08 -7.15 -4.67
C ILE A 2 -3.26 -6.46 -3.58
N ALA A 3 -2.08 -7.01 -3.28
CA ALA A 3 -1.12 -6.36 -2.39
C ALA A 3 -0.11 -5.55 -3.22
N VAL A 4 0.01 -4.27 -2.91
CA VAL A 4 1.01 -3.39 -3.53
C VAL A 4 2.02 -2.98 -2.47
N THR A 5 3.29 -3.27 -2.73
CA THR A 5 4.40 -2.87 -1.86
C THR A 5 5.14 -1.66 -2.42
N GLY A 6 5.94 -0.95 -1.61
CA GLY A 6 6.70 0.21 -2.09
C GLY A 6 5.81 1.42 -2.41
N VAL A 7 4.64 1.48 -1.77
CA VAL A 7 3.58 2.47 -2.00
C VAL A 7 3.97 3.91 -1.63
N THR A 8 5.03 4.07 -0.83
CA THR A 8 5.59 5.38 -0.47
C THR A 8 6.50 5.96 -1.57
N GLY A 9 6.78 5.20 -2.63
CA GLY A 9 7.53 5.66 -3.80
C GLY A 9 6.62 6.10 -4.95
N ASN A 10 7.20 6.74 -5.97
CA ASN A 10 6.45 7.30 -7.10
C ASN A 10 5.64 6.23 -7.86
N LEU A 11 6.26 5.08 -8.13
CA LEU A 11 5.60 4.01 -8.91
C LEU A 11 4.43 3.39 -8.15
N GLY A 12 4.63 3.01 -6.88
CA GLY A 12 3.60 2.36 -6.08
C GLY A 12 2.35 3.23 -5.93
N ARG A 13 2.53 4.55 -5.87
CA ARG A 13 1.43 5.52 -5.80
C ARG A 13 0.61 5.58 -7.08
N ILE A 14 1.27 5.65 -8.24
CA ILE A 14 0.62 5.59 -9.57
C ILE A 14 -0.14 4.27 -9.73
N VAL A 15 0.47 3.15 -9.34
CA VAL A 15 -0.17 1.83 -9.43
C VAL A 15 -1.46 1.77 -8.61
N ILE A 16 -1.46 2.29 -7.38
CA ILE A 16 -2.68 2.33 -6.56
C ILE A 16 -3.73 3.27 -7.15
N GLU A 17 -3.30 4.42 -7.69
CA GLU A 17 -4.17 5.36 -8.38
C GLU A 17 -4.91 4.73 -9.56
N ASP A 18 -4.21 3.93 -10.35
CA ASP A 18 -4.78 3.23 -11.51
C ASP A 18 -5.65 2.04 -11.12
N LEU A 19 -5.37 1.40 -9.98
CA LEU A 19 -6.14 0.24 -9.49
C LEU A 19 -7.46 0.63 -8.82
N LEU A 20 -7.49 1.72 -8.05
CA LEU A 20 -8.66 2.16 -7.27
C LEU A 20 -9.97 2.30 -8.08
N PRO A 21 -9.98 2.75 -9.34
CA PRO A 21 -11.19 2.78 -10.18
C PRO A 21 -11.70 1.40 -10.60
N THR A 22 -10.84 0.37 -10.57
CA THR A 22 -11.13 -0.96 -11.12
C THR A 22 -11.53 -1.97 -10.06
N THR A 23 -11.15 -1.74 -8.80
CA THR A 23 -11.41 -2.66 -7.70
C THR A 23 -11.26 -1.98 -6.34
N THR A 24 -12.00 -2.46 -5.35
CA THR A 24 -11.86 -2.07 -3.93
C THR A 24 -10.98 -3.03 -3.14
N ASP A 25 -10.49 -4.11 -3.77
CA ASP A 25 -9.76 -5.20 -3.12
C ASP A 25 -8.24 -5.01 -3.24
N VAL A 26 -7.75 -3.85 -2.74
CA VAL A 26 -6.34 -3.42 -2.77
C VAL A 26 -5.86 -3.15 -1.36
N VAL A 27 -4.69 -3.70 -1.00
CA VAL A 27 -3.97 -3.39 0.24
C VAL A 27 -2.60 -2.82 -0.07
N ALA A 28 -2.27 -1.71 0.58
CA ALA A 28 -0.99 -1.03 0.47
C ALA A 28 -0.05 -1.49 1.59
N ILE A 29 1.20 -1.80 1.26
CA ILE A 29 2.20 -2.24 2.23
C ILE A 29 3.35 -1.21 2.27
N ALA A 30 3.58 -0.65 3.45
CA ALA A 30 4.62 0.35 3.71
C ALA A 30 5.39 0.01 4.99
N ARG A 31 6.70 0.32 5.02
CA ARG A 31 7.51 0.22 6.25
C ARG A 31 7.03 1.18 7.33
N ASP A 32 6.61 2.38 6.92
CA ASP A 32 6.00 3.37 7.80
C ASP A 32 4.67 3.81 7.18
N PRO A 33 3.52 3.28 7.66
CA PRO A 33 2.20 3.64 7.14
C PRO A 33 1.90 5.13 7.17
N ARG A 34 2.52 5.90 8.08
CA ARG A 34 2.32 7.35 8.17
C ARG A 34 2.82 8.09 6.92
N LYS A 35 3.79 7.50 6.20
CA LYS A 35 4.29 8.04 4.93
C LYS A 35 3.34 7.80 3.74
N ALA A 36 2.29 7.00 3.96
CA ALA A 36 1.25 6.68 2.98
C ALA A 36 -0.14 7.13 3.48
N ALA A 37 -0.20 8.15 4.36
CA ALA A 37 -1.45 8.67 4.93
C ALA A 37 -2.45 9.10 3.85
N ASP A 38 -1.98 9.65 2.73
CA ASP A 38 -2.80 10.02 1.59
C ASP A 38 -3.57 8.84 0.97
N LEU A 39 -3.04 7.62 1.06
CA LEU A 39 -3.72 6.42 0.58
C LEU A 39 -4.84 6.02 1.54
N THR A 40 -4.62 6.20 2.85
CA THR A 40 -5.65 5.98 3.88
C THR A 40 -6.81 6.96 3.71
N ASP A 41 -6.52 8.24 3.44
CA ASP A 41 -7.55 9.27 3.16
C ASP A 41 -8.41 8.92 1.94
N ARG A 42 -7.90 8.08 1.04
CA ARG A 42 -8.59 7.58 -0.16
C ARG A 42 -9.29 6.24 0.06
N GLY A 43 -9.32 5.73 1.29
CA GLY A 43 -9.98 4.48 1.65
C GLY A 43 -9.16 3.22 1.38
N VAL A 44 -7.85 3.35 1.09
CA VAL A 44 -6.95 2.20 0.93
C VAL A 44 -6.48 1.73 2.30
N GLU A 45 -6.59 0.43 2.56
CA GLU A 45 -5.98 -0.17 3.75
C GLU A 45 -4.45 -0.14 3.62
N VAL A 46 -3.76 0.50 4.56
CA VAL A 46 -2.30 0.53 4.63
C VAL A 46 -1.81 -0.33 5.79
N ARG A 47 -1.11 -1.43 5.48
CA ARG A 47 -0.48 -2.32 6.45
C ARG A 47 1.01 -2.02 6.60
N THR A 48 1.51 -2.24 7.80
CA THR A 48 2.95 -2.23 8.04
C THR A 48 3.56 -3.50 7.45
N GLY A 49 4.63 -3.35 6.69
CA GLY A 49 5.43 -4.47 6.20
C GLY A 49 6.87 -4.03 5.97
N ASP A 50 7.80 -4.78 6.54
CA ASP A 50 9.23 -4.60 6.42
C ASP A 50 9.87 -5.78 5.66
N TYR A 51 10.65 -5.46 4.64
CA TYR A 51 11.34 -6.48 3.84
C TYR A 51 12.43 -7.20 4.63
N ASP A 52 12.94 -6.59 5.69
CA ASP A 52 13.93 -7.19 6.59
C ASP A 52 13.27 -8.03 7.70
N ASP A 53 11.94 -7.98 7.84
CA ASP A 53 11.16 -8.81 8.77
C ASP A 53 10.10 -9.63 8.02
N ALA A 54 10.46 -10.86 7.67
CA ALA A 54 9.55 -11.78 6.99
C ALA A 54 8.24 -12.04 7.77
N ALA A 55 8.20 -11.91 9.10
CA ALA A 55 6.97 -12.09 9.86
C ALA A 55 5.98 -10.94 9.64
N SER A 56 6.47 -9.73 9.36
CA SER A 56 5.65 -8.57 9.04
C SER A 56 5.00 -8.63 7.65
N LEU A 57 5.43 -9.55 6.79
CA LEU A 57 4.91 -9.75 5.42
C LEU A 57 4.01 -10.99 5.26
N ARG A 58 3.70 -11.67 6.36
CA ARG A 58 2.84 -12.88 6.36
C ARG A 58 1.35 -12.56 6.38
#